data_AF-A0A7K0LWF6-F1
#
_entry.id   AF-A0A7K0LWF6-F1
#
_cell.length_a   1.000
_cell.length_b   1.000
_cell.length_c   1.000
_cell.angle_alpha   90.00
_cell.angle_beta   90.00
_cell.angle_gamma   90.00
#
_symmetry.space_group_name_H-M   'P 1'
#
loop_
_entity.id
_entity.type
_entity.pdbx_description
1 polymer ?
#
loop_
_entity_poly.entity_id
_entity_poly.type
_entity_poly.pdbx_seq_one_letter_code
_entity_poly.pdbx_strand_id
1 'polypeptide(L)'
;PFAGGLTTTVAERALEDREWIYGHVVVDEAQELSKMAWHCVARRSTRRSMTVVGDLQQTTHPAGARDWQEALGGIGGTLDLHTLTVTYRITRQTAKTAVDWLTRAGGTAPALQPIREGEPTEHASVKVADLAERIRRLAEATEGRSCVVVADNAYARLAQTLRQSSGEFGTGDTALDSPIAVLTARETKGLEFDTVVVVDPEAISEQAARGSDIYVACTRATKRLVLVSLVSS
;
A
#
# COMPACT_ATOMS: atom_id res chain seq x y z
N PRO A 1 -54.32 7.96 10.70
CA PRO A 1 -53.40 6.81 10.59
C PRO A 1 -52.15 7.21 9.78
N PHE A 2 -51.10 7.66 10.47
CA PHE A 2 -49.80 7.91 9.85
C PHE A 2 -49.13 6.54 9.65
N ALA A 3 -49.22 6.02 8.42
CA ALA A 3 -48.54 4.80 8.03
C ALA A 3 -47.02 5.04 8.05
N GLY A 4 -46.28 4.11 8.65
CA GLY A 4 -44.86 4.21 9.00
C GLY A 4 -43.98 4.62 7.83
N GLY A 5 -43.27 5.73 8.01
CA GLY A 5 -42.24 6.19 7.08
C GLY A 5 -41.00 5.32 7.19
N LEU A 6 -40.52 4.86 6.03
CA LEU A 6 -39.32 4.04 5.87
C LEU A 6 -38.11 4.69 6.58
N THR A 7 -37.57 3.97 7.56
CA THR A 7 -36.47 4.34 8.45
C THR A 7 -35.10 4.09 7.81
N THR A 8 -34.90 4.49 6.56
CA THR A 8 -33.61 4.30 5.87
C THR A 8 -32.86 5.61 5.73
N THR A 9 -31.60 5.62 6.15
CA THR A 9 -30.67 6.75 6.06
C THR A 9 -30.42 7.15 4.60
N VAL A 10 -29.84 8.34 4.39
CA VAL A 10 -29.39 8.78 3.05
C VAL A 10 -28.38 7.80 2.46
N ALA A 11 -27.50 7.24 3.28
CA ALA A 11 -26.48 6.28 2.87
C ALA A 11 -27.10 4.97 2.36
N GLU A 12 -28.07 4.41 3.08
CA GLU A 12 -28.75 3.17 2.68
C GLU A 12 -29.49 3.35 1.34
N ARG A 13 -30.20 4.47 1.17
CA ARG A 13 -30.87 4.76 -0.09
C ARG A 13 -29.90 4.92 -1.27
N ALA A 14 -28.75 5.55 -1.04
CA ALA A 14 -27.72 5.72 -2.05
C ALA A 14 -27.01 4.41 -2.42
N LEU A 15 -26.91 3.45 -1.49
CA LEU A 15 -26.33 2.13 -1.75
C LEU A 15 -27.25 1.25 -2.61
N GLU A 16 -28.56 1.37 -2.43
CA GLU A 16 -29.56 0.62 -3.20
C GLU A 16 -29.79 1.20 -4.60
N ASP A 17 -29.60 2.51 -4.76
CA ASP A 17 -29.78 3.20 -6.04
C ASP A 17 -28.46 3.35 -6.81
N ARG A 18 -28.28 2.51 -7.84
CA ARG A 18 -27.13 2.60 -8.74
C ARG A 18 -27.11 3.88 -9.58
N GLU A 19 -28.20 4.62 -9.70
CA GLU A 19 -28.26 5.89 -10.43
C GLU A 19 -28.05 7.11 -9.52
N TRP A 20 -27.82 6.88 -8.21
CA TRP A 20 -27.63 7.94 -7.24
C TRP A 20 -26.52 8.92 -7.65
N ILE A 21 -26.84 10.20 -7.58
CA ILE A 21 -25.90 11.29 -7.88
C ILE A 21 -25.38 11.88 -6.58
N TYR A 22 -24.06 11.84 -6.42
CA TYR A 22 -23.36 12.42 -5.29
C TYR A 22 -23.03 13.88 -5.56
N GLY A 23 -23.19 14.72 -4.53
CA GLY A 23 -22.82 16.13 -4.61
C GLY A 23 -21.30 16.34 -4.67
N HIS A 24 -20.54 15.42 -4.08
CA HIS A 24 -19.08 15.40 -4.06
C HIS A 24 -18.59 13.96 -3.92
N VAL A 25 -17.47 13.62 -4.56
CA VAL A 25 -16.87 12.27 -4.47
C VAL A 25 -15.39 12.39 -4.07
N VAL A 26 -15.00 11.66 -3.03
CA VAL A 26 -13.59 11.50 -2.66
C VAL A 26 -13.12 10.15 -3.19
N VAL A 27 -12.00 10.13 -3.90
CA VAL A 27 -11.35 8.92 -4.38
C VAL A 27 -9.95 8.88 -3.79
N ASP A 28 -9.71 7.92 -2.91
CA ASP A 28 -8.38 7.61 -2.39
C ASP A 28 -7.75 6.47 -3.19
N GLU A 29 -6.41 6.36 -3.15
CA GLU A 29 -5.61 5.44 -3.98
C GLU A 29 -6.00 5.51 -5.46
N ALA A 30 -6.29 6.72 -5.92
CA ALA A 30 -6.92 7.01 -7.20
C ALA A 30 -6.09 6.55 -8.41
N GLN A 31 -4.79 6.32 -8.22
CA GLN A 31 -3.89 5.79 -9.24
C GLN A 31 -4.22 4.35 -9.64
N GLU A 32 -5.01 3.63 -8.85
CA GLU A 32 -5.42 2.26 -9.17
C GLU A 32 -6.60 2.21 -10.14
N LEU A 33 -7.34 3.31 -10.31
CA LEU A 33 -8.52 3.35 -11.16
C LEU A 33 -8.12 3.34 -12.63
N SER A 34 -8.77 2.45 -13.39
CA SER A 34 -8.73 2.49 -14.85
C SER A 34 -9.53 3.67 -15.42
N LYS A 35 -9.26 4.03 -16.68
CA LYS A 35 -10.06 5.03 -17.41
C LYS A 35 -11.56 4.73 -17.38
N MET A 36 -11.94 3.45 -17.48
CA MET A 36 -13.36 3.05 -17.40
C MET A 36 -13.94 3.25 -16.00
N ALA A 37 -13.17 2.94 -14.95
CA ALA A 37 -13.59 3.20 -13.57
C ALA A 37 -13.82 4.69 -13.33
N TRP A 38 -12.96 5.56 -13.90
CA TRP A 38 -13.18 7.01 -13.87
C TRP A 38 -14.47 7.43 -14.56
N HIS A 39 -14.82 6.85 -15.71
CA HIS A 39 -16.13 7.10 -16.34
C HIS A 39 -17.30 6.67 -15.46
N CYS A 40 -17.19 5.54 -14.74
CA CYS A 40 -18.20 5.12 -13.77
C CYS A 40 -18.36 6.12 -12.63
N VAL A 41 -17.26 6.61 -12.06
CA VAL A 41 -17.27 7.64 -10.99
C VAL A 41 -17.86 8.96 -11.50
N ALA A 42 -17.45 9.41 -12.69
CA ALA A 42 -17.93 10.67 -13.27
C ALA A 42 -19.44 10.67 -13.55
N ARG A 43 -20.02 9.53 -13.93
CA ARG A 43 -21.49 9.40 -14.08
C ARG A 43 -22.24 9.64 -12.78
N ARG A 44 -21.59 9.49 -11.63
CA ARG A 44 -22.16 9.66 -10.29
C ARG A 44 -21.84 11.01 -9.66
N SER A 45 -20.94 11.80 -10.24
CA SER A 45 -20.64 13.18 -9.84
C SER A 45 -20.87 14.11 -11.03
N THR A 46 -22.13 14.45 -11.30
CA THR A 46 -22.51 15.25 -12.48
C THR A 46 -21.93 16.67 -12.47
N ARG A 47 -21.70 17.22 -11.27
CA ARG A 47 -21.01 18.50 -11.06
C ARG A 47 -19.48 18.39 -11.16
N ARG A 48 -18.94 17.18 -11.29
CA ARG A 48 -17.50 16.86 -11.29
C ARG A 48 -16.78 17.45 -10.07
N SER A 49 -17.50 17.59 -8.96
CA SER A 49 -16.90 17.95 -7.69
C SER A 49 -16.27 16.69 -7.12
N MET A 50 -14.93 16.63 -7.17
CA MET A 50 -14.16 15.49 -6.72
C MET A 50 -12.92 15.92 -5.96
N THR A 51 -12.54 15.15 -4.94
CA THR A 51 -11.21 15.18 -4.34
C THR A 51 -10.53 13.87 -4.67
N VAL A 52 -9.48 13.95 -5.49
CA VAL A 52 -8.73 12.80 -5.98
C VAL A 52 -7.38 12.77 -5.28
N VAL A 53 -7.11 11.69 -4.55
CA VAL A 53 -5.90 11.52 -3.74
C VAL A 53 -5.20 10.24 -4.19
N GLY A 54 -3.89 10.30 -4.38
CA GLY A 54 -3.11 9.15 -4.79
C GLY A 54 -1.65 9.48 -5.08
N ASP A 55 -0.86 8.42 -5.28
CA ASP A 55 0.55 8.49 -5.64
C ASP A 55 0.81 7.63 -6.86
N LEU A 56 1.18 8.26 -7.99
CA LEU A 56 1.44 7.57 -9.25
C LEU A 56 2.58 6.56 -9.16
N GLN A 57 3.52 6.69 -8.21
CA GLN A 57 4.59 5.71 -8.02
C GLN A 57 4.12 4.45 -7.26
N GLN A 58 2.96 4.50 -6.62
CA GLN A 58 2.34 3.37 -5.91
C GLN A 58 1.33 2.61 -6.79
N THR A 59 1.25 2.93 -8.09
CA THR A 59 0.36 2.24 -9.03
C THR A 59 0.85 0.81 -9.28
N THR A 60 0.01 -0.19 -9.01
CA THR A 60 0.34 -1.59 -9.32
C THR A 60 -0.66 -2.23 -10.27
N HIS A 61 -1.80 -1.55 -10.52
CA HIS A 61 -2.75 -1.96 -11.53
C HIS A 61 -2.22 -1.67 -12.95
N PRO A 62 -2.22 -2.64 -13.89
CA PRO A 62 -1.70 -2.44 -15.25
C PRO A 62 -2.41 -1.32 -16.04
N ALA A 63 -3.70 -1.13 -15.76
CA ALA A 63 -4.51 -0.05 -16.33
C ALA A 63 -4.63 1.18 -15.41
N GLY A 64 -3.85 1.23 -14.32
CA GLY A 64 -3.83 2.36 -13.39
C GLY A 64 -3.25 3.63 -14.02
N ALA A 65 -3.41 4.74 -13.31
CA ALA A 65 -2.93 6.04 -13.76
C ALA A 65 -1.40 6.11 -13.74
N ARG A 66 -0.81 6.67 -14.81
CA ARG A 66 0.61 7.05 -14.89
C ARG A 66 0.81 8.55 -14.98
N ASP A 67 -0.27 9.26 -15.28
CA ASP A 67 -0.36 10.70 -15.39
C ASP A 67 -1.80 11.09 -15.06
N TRP A 68 -1.96 12.12 -14.21
CA TRP A 68 -3.29 12.54 -13.77
C TRP A 68 -4.10 13.22 -14.87
N GLN A 69 -3.44 13.96 -15.77
CA GLN A 69 -4.11 14.66 -16.86
C GLN A 69 -4.66 13.64 -17.87
N GLU A 70 -3.90 12.60 -18.17
CA GLU A 70 -4.35 11.49 -19.02
C GLU A 70 -5.47 10.67 -18.36
N ALA A 71 -5.32 10.35 -17.07
CA ALA A 71 -6.30 9.52 -16.34
C ALA A 71 -7.67 10.21 -16.24
N LEU A 72 -7.68 11.52 -15.96
CA LEU A 72 -8.91 12.30 -15.75
C LEU A 72 -9.39 13.03 -17.02
N GLY A 73 -8.56 13.14 -18.06
CA GLY A 73 -8.90 13.90 -19.27
C GLY A 73 -10.18 13.43 -19.95
N GLY A 74 -10.49 12.13 -19.87
CA GLY A 74 -11.71 11.54 -20.46
C GLY A 74 -13.01 11.91 -19.76
N ILE A 75 -12.98 12.37 -18.51
CA ILE A 75 -14.19 12.71 -17.73
C ILE A 75 -14.54 14.21 -17.79
N GLY A 76 -13.63 15.02 -18.33
CA GLY A 76 -13.75 16.48 -18.43
C GLY A 76 -13.68 17.19 -17.07
N GLY A 77 -13.91 18.51 -17.07
CA GLY A 77 -13.73 19.37 -15.89
C GLY A 77 -12.35 20.01 -15.83
N THR A 78 -12.15 20.85 -14.83
CA THR A 78 -10.86 21.51 -14.58
C THR A 78 -10.08 20.71 -13.54
N LEU A 79 -8.85 20.33 -13.88
CA LEU A 79 -7.92 19.69 -12.95
C LEU A 79 -7.04 20.76 -12.29
N ASP A 80 -7.14 20.86 -10.97
CA ASP A 80 -6.22 21.65 -10.13
C ASP A 80 -5.36 20.67 -9.33
N LEU A 81 -4.08 20.53 -9.72
CA LEU A 81 -3.18 19.50 -9.19
C LEU A 81 -2.25 20.11 -8.13
N HIS A 82 -2.37 19.63 -6.90
CA HIS A 82 -1.50 20.00 -5.78
C HIS A 82 -0.66 18.80 -5.36
N THR A 83 0.67 18.98 -5.31
CA THR A 83 1.60 17.92 -4.88
C THR A 83 2.08 18.18 -3.45
N LEU A 84 1.78 17.25 -2.54
CA LEU A 84 2.32 17.27 -1.19
C LEU A 84 3.69 16.61 -1.16
N THR A 85 4.73 17.40 -0.93
CA THR A 85 6.12 16.90 -0.97
C THR A 85 6.64 16.50 0.40
N VAL A 86 6.12 17.05 1.48
CA VAL A 86 6.60 16.80 2.84
C VAL A 86 5.93 15.54 3.41
N THR A 87 6.74 14.56 3.83
CA THR A 87 6.23 13.38 4.55
C THR A 87 6.65 13.40 6.01
N TYR A 88 5.66 13.23 6.89
CA TYR A 88 5.81 13.04 8.33
C TYR A 88 5.63 11.58 8.74
N ARG A 89 5.29 10.70 7.79
CA ARG A 89 4.92 9.31 8.07
C ARG A 89 6.12 8.38 8.15
N ILE A 90 7.08 8.55 7.24
CA ILE A 90 8.26 7.70 7.14
C ILE A 90 9.53 8.47 7.46
N THR A 91 10.58 7.75 7.87
CA THR A 91 11.89 8.32 8.18
C THR A 91 12.67 8.64 6.90
N ARG A 92 13.68 9.50 7.01
CA ARG A 92 14.58 9.83 5.89
C ARG A 92 15.31 8.59 5.36
N GLN A 93 15.67 7.68 6.25
CA GLN A 93 16.37 6.44 5.96
C GLN A 93 15.46 5.50 5.15
N THR A 94 14.22 5.28 5.61
CA THR A 94 13.22 4.48 4.90
C THR A 94 12.90 5.07 3.53
N ALA A 95 12.65 6.39 3.45
CA ALA A 95 12.36 7.08 2.20
C ALA A 95 13.50 6.94 1.19
N LYS A 96 14.75 7.15 1.63
CA LYS A 96 15.93 6.98 0.79
C LYS A 96 16.00 5.56 0.23
N THR A 97 15.90 4.54 1.08
CA THR A 97 15.95 3.14 0.64
C THR A 97 14.82 2.80 -0.33
N ALA A 98 13.59 3.26 -0.07
CA ALA A 98 12.45 3.02 -0.96
C ALA A 98 12.68 3.65 -2.34
N VAL A 99 13.16 4.90 -2.39
CA VAL A 99 13.46 5.61 -3.65
C VAL A 99 14.63 4.96 -4.40
N ASP A 100 15.66 4.52 -3.69
CA ASP A 100 16.79 3.79 -4.30
C ASP A 100 16.32 2.50 -4.98
N TRP A 101 15.44 1.72 -4.34
CA TRP A 101 14.86 0.52 -4.94
C TRP A 101 13.94 0.84 -6.13
N LEU A 102 13.06 1.83 -5.99
CA LEU A 102 12.16 2.27 -7.05
C LEU A 102 12.95 2.66 -8.31
N THR A 103 13.99 3.48 -8.15
CA THR A 103 14.79 3.98 -9.28
C THR A 103 15.64 2.88 -9.93
N ARG A 104 16.20 1.95 -9.15
CA ARG A 104 16.90 0.78 -9.68
C ARG A 104 16.00 -0.09 -10.55
N ALA A 105 14.74 -0.24 -10.18
CA ALA A 105 13.74 -0.98 -10.95
C ALA A 105 13.16 -0.19 -12.16
N GLY A 106 13.67 1.01 -12.44
CA GLY A 106 13.23 1.84 -13.57
C GLY A 106 12.03 2.75 -13.27
N GLY A 107 11.66 2.91 -12.01
CA GLY A 107 10.69 3.89 -11.53
C GLY A 107 11.25 5.31 -11.46
N THR A 108 10.36 6.29 -11.29
CA THR A 108 10.74 7.70 -11.17
C THR A 108 10.67 8.12 -9.72
N ALA A 109 11.75 8.74 -9.21
CA ALA A 109 11.76 9.23 -7.84
C ALA A 109 10.65 10.27 -7.62
N PRO A 110 9.75 10.08 -6.64
CA PRO A 110 8.76 11.09 -6.30
C PRO A 110 9.42 12.29 -5.61
N ALA A 111 8.77 13.45 -5.69
CA ALA A 111 9.18 14.64 -4.94
C ALA A 111 8.83 14.46 -3.45
N LEU A 112 9.68 13.73 -2.72
CA LEU A 112 9.45 13.31 -1.34
C LEU A 112 10.50 13.92 -0.39
N GLN A 113 10.03 14.65 0.62
CA GLN A 113 10.83 15.35 1.61
C GLN A 113 10.48 14.84 3.02
N PRO A 114 11.19 13.80 3.50
CA PRO A 114 11.01 13.27 4.84
C PRO A 114 11.63 14.20 5.90
N ILE A 115 10.82 14.56 6.90
CA ILE A 115 11.25 15.44 8.02
C ILE A 115 11.67 14.67 9.28
N ARG A 116 11.38 13.37 9.35
CA ARG A 116 11.75 12.51 10.48
C ARG A 116 13.06 11.81 10.23
N GLU A 117 13.89 11.76 11.28
CA GLU A 117 15.04 10.86 11.35
C GLU A 117 14.64 9.55 12.01
N GLY A 118 15.30 8.47 11.61
CA GLY A 118 15.17 7.16 12.25
C GLY A 118 16.44 6.34 12.13
N GLU A 119 16.35 5.07 12.49
CA GLU A 119 17.46 4.14 12.35
C GLU A 119 17.79 3.88 10.87
N PRO A 120 19.07 3.64 10.53
CA PRO A 120 19.43 3.17 9.20
C PRO A 120 18.67 1.90 8.82
N THR A 121 18.30 1.77 7.54
CA THR A 121 17.71 0.53 7.03
C THR A 121 18.69 -0.62 7.23
N GLU A 122 18.22 -1.67 7.89
CA GLU A 122 19.01 -2.86 8.16
C GLU A 122 18.96 -3.80 6.94
N HIS A 123 20.11 -4.33 6.53
CA HIS A 123 20.22 -5.33 5.48
C HIS A 123 20.78 -6.61 6.08
N ALA A 124 20.07 -7.72 5.90
CA ALA A 124 20.47 -9.02 6.42
C ALA A 124 20.39 -10.11 5.36
N SER A 125 21.29 -11.08 5.43
CA SER A 125 21.20 -12.34 4.68
C SER A 125 20.86 -13.45 5.65
N VAL A 126 19.76 -14.17 5.41
CA VAL A 126 19.20 -15.13 6.37
C VAL A 126 18.81 -16.41 5.65
N LYS A 127 19.13 -17.56 6.24
CA LYS A 127 18.63 -18.86 5.74
C LYS A 127 17.14 -18.94 6.01
N VAL A 128 16.39 -19.58 5.12
CA VAL A 128 14.92 -19.73 5.29
C VAL A 128 14.56 -20.35 6.64
N ALA A 129 15.39 -21.28 7.14
CA ALA A 129 15.20 -21.92 8.44
C ALA A 129 15.30 -20.96 9.64
N ASP A 130 16.09 -19.90 9.53
CA ASP A 130 16.35 -18.93 10.60
C ASP A 130 15.45 -17.67 10.50
N LEU A 131 14.66 -17.57 9.43
CA LEU A 131 13.88 -16.39 9.09
C LEU A 131 12.86 -16.03 10.18
N ALA A 132 12.09 -17.03 10.64
CA ALA A 132 11.03 -16.82 11.63
C ALA A 132 11.58 -16.26 12.95
N GLU A 133 12.65 -16.86 13.46
CA GLU A 133 13.29 -16.46 14.71
C GLU A 133 13.89 -15.04 14.60
N ARG A 134 14.48 -14.70 13.44
CA ARG A 134 14.97 -13.34 13.19
C ARG A 134 13.83 -12.32 13.23
N ILE A 135 12.73 -12.59 12.55
CA ILE A 135 11.59 -11.66 12.49
C ILE A 135 10.97 -11.48 13.88
N ARG A 136 10.79 -12.56 14.65
CA ARG A 136 10.30 -12.48 16.03
C ARG A 136 11.15 -11.56 16.90
N ARG A 137 12.49 -11.74 16.87
CA ARG A 137 13.40 -10.87 17.63
C ARG A 137 13.30 -9.40 17.23
N LEU A 138 13.08 -9.10 15.96
CA LEU A 138 12.86 -7.74 15.48
C LEU A 138 11.53 -7.15 15.98
N ALA A 139 10.47 -7.96 15.98
CA ALA A 139 9.16 -7.59 16.49
C ALA A 139 9.17 -7.37 18.01
N GLU A 140 9.83 -8.24 18.77
CA GLU A 140 9.99 -8.11 20.23
C GLU A 140 10.81 -6.86 20.62
N ALA A 141 11.79 -6.48 19.79
CA ALA A 141 12.63 -5.31 20.03
C ALA A 141 11.94 -3.97 19.69
N THR A 142 10.75 -3.99 19.09
CA THR A 142 10.05 -2.77 18.67
C THR A 142 8.65 -2.72 19.23
N GLU A 143 8.30 -1.64 19.93
CA GLU A 143 6.91 -1.39 20.30
C GLU A 143 6.08 -1.02 19.06
N GLY A 144 5.01 -1.77 18.83
CA GLY A 144 4.03 -1.49 17.79
C GLY A 144 3.70 -2.70 16.92
N ARG A 145 3.16 -2.44 15.73
CA ARG A 145 2.78 -3.49 14.77
C ARG A 145 3.93 -3.81 13.83
N SER A 146 4.15 -5.10 13.60
CA SER A 146 5.15 -5.60 12.66
C SER A 146 4.51 -6.23 11.44
N CYS A 147 5.12 -6.05 10.27
CA CYS A 147 4.71 -6.70 9.03
C CYS A 147 5.89 -7.34 8.32
N VAL A 148 5.66 -8.54 7.78
CA VAL A 148 6.54 -9.22 6.84
C VAL A 148 5.92 -9.09 5.47
N VAL A 149 6.66 -8.48 4.55
CA VAL A 149 6.25 -8.36 3.15
C VAL A 149 7.05 -9.34 2.31
N VAL A 150 6.34 -10.16 1.54
CA VAL A 150 6.92 -11.20 0.67
C VAL A 150 6.43 -11.03 -0.76
N ALA A 151 7.20 -11.55 -1.73
CA ALA A 151 6.78 -11.61 -3.13
C ALA A 151 5.56 -12.54 -3.32
N ASP A 152 4.72 -12.22 -4.30
CA ASP A 152 3.45 -12.90 -4.58
C ASP A 152 3.68 -14.40 -4.86
N ASN A 153 4.73 -14.73 -5.61
CA ASN A 153 5.10 -16.11 -5.94
C ASN A 153 5.60 -16.93 -4.74
N ALA A 154 6.09 -16.26 -3.69
CA ALA A 154 6.65 -16.87 -2.49
C ALA A 154 5.66 -16.86 -1.32
N TYR A 155 4.57 -16.09 -1.42
CA TYR A 155 3.62 -15.85 -0.35
C TYR A 155 3.12 -17.16 0.28
N ALA A 156 2.53 -18.05 -0.51
CA ALA A 156 1.93 -19.28 0.01
C ALA A 156 2.94 -20.12 0.82
N ARG A 157 4.17 -20.28 0.30
CA ARG A 157 5.24 -21.06 0.93
C ARG A 157 5.75 -20.40 2.21
N LEU A 158 6.09 -19.12 2.15
CA LEU A 158 6.68 -18.39 3.27
C LEU A 158 5.65 -18.14 4.38
N ALA A 159 4.43 -17.75 4.03
CA ALA A 159 3.34 -17.56 4.98
C ALA A 159 3.03 -18.86 5.74
N GLN A 160 2.99 -20.00 5.04
CA GLN A 160 2.82 -21.30 5.70
C GLN A 160 3.99 -21.63 6.63
N THR A 161 5.22 -21.42 6.18
CA THR A 161 6.44 -21.72 6.97
C THR A 161 6.47 -20.87 8.24
N LEU A 162 6.21 -19.56 8.14
CA LEU A 162 6.18 -18.64 9.27
C LEU A 162 5.04 -18.99 10.25
N ARG A 163 3.83 -19.26 9.75
CA ARG A 163 2.69 -19.65 10.59
C ARG A 163 2.91 -20.97 11.32
N GLN A 164 3.62 -21.92 10.72
CA GLN A 164 3.98 -23.18 11.37
C GLN A 164 5.06 -23.01 12.46
N SER A 165 5.91 -21.98 12.33
CA SER A 165 6.96 -21.71 13.31
C SER A 165 6.46 -21.02 14.58
N SER A 166 5.42 -20.19 14.49
CA SER A 166 4.81 -19.51 15.65
C SER A 166 3.40 -19.01 15.33
N GLY A 167 2.52 -19.04 16.33
CA GLY A 167 1.17 -18.46 16.25
C GLY A 167 1.13 -16.92 16.25
N GLU A 168 2.28 -16.26 16.40
CA GLU A 168 2.38 -14.80 16.30
C GLU A 168 2.29 -14.28 14.86
N PHE A 169 2.51 -15.16 13.87
CA PHE A 169 2.42 -14.82 12.45
C PHE A 169 0.99 -15.00 11.94
N GLY A 170 0.36 -13.88 11.57
CA GLY A 170 -0.95 -13.86 10.93
C GLY A 170 -0.85 -13.93 9.41
N THR A 171 -1.80 -14.60 8.78
CA THR A 171 -1.88 -14.77 7.30
C THR A 171 -3.34 -14.72 6.88
N GLY A 172 -3.63 -14.29 5.64
CA GLY A 172 -5.01 -14.16 5.15
C GLY A 172 -5.87 -13.30 6.08
N ASP A 173 -7.08 -13.76 6.40
CA ASP A 173 -8.06 -13.01 7.19
C ASP A 173 -7.56 -12.65 8.60
N THR A 174 -6.65 -13.43 9.18
CA THR A 174 -6.12 -13.16 10.54
C THR A 174 -4.84 -12.32 10.51
N ALA A 175 -4.39 -11.85 9.34
CA ALA A 175 -3.09 -11.19 9.22
C ALA A 175 -2.98 -9.93 10.10
N LEU A 176 -4.04 -9.11 10.15
CA LEU A 176 -4.03 -7.84 10.88
C LEU A 176 -4.36 -7.97 12.37
N ASP A 177 -4.85 -9.14 12.79
CA ASP A 177 -5.19 -9.45 14.19
C ASP A 177 -3.99 -10.05 14.95
N SER A 178 -2.97 -10.51 14.22
CA SER A 178 -1.76 -11.09 14.79
C SER A 178 -0.69 -10.03 15.07
N PRO A 179 0.23 -10.27 16.03
CA PRO A 179 1.36 -9.38 16.30
C PRO A 179 2.24 -9.10 15.07
N ILE A 180 2.40 -10.10 14.21
CA ILE A 180 3.22 -10.02 12.99
C ILE A 180 2.35 -10.39 11.79
N ALA A 181 2.00 -9.40 10.96
CA ALA A 181 1.22 -9.62 9.74
C ALA A 181 2.11 -10.11 8.60
N VAL A 182 1.79 -11.22 7.95
CA VAL A 182 2.49 -11.68 6.73
C VAL A 182 1.62 -11.36 5.51
N LEU A 183 2.11 -10.46 4.66
CA LEU A 183 1.36 -9.86 3.56
C LEU A 183 2.20 -9.79 2.27
N THR A 184 1.53 -9.68 1.14
CA THR A 184 2.12 -9.21 -0.12
C THR A 184 2.19 -7.68 -0.16
N ALA A 185 3.00 -7.10 -1.06
CA ALA A 185 3.07 -5.65 -1.23
C ALA A 185 1.68 -5.04 -1.50
N ARG A 186 0.84 -5.72 -2.31
CA ARG A 186 -0.52 -5.30 -2.63
C ARG A 186 -1.43 -5.25 -1.40
N GLU A 187 -1.37 -6.27 -0.54
CA GLU A 187 -2.19 -6.32 0.68
C GLU A 187 -1.78 -5.28 1.72
N THR A 188 -0.56 -4.73 1.62
CA THR A 188 -0.12 -3.66 2.52
C THR A 188 -0.62 -2.26 2.15
N LYS A 189 -1.25 -2.08 0.97
CA LYS A 189 -1.75 -0.77 0.54
C LYS A 189 -2.78 -0.21 1.53
N GLY A 190 -2.72 1.10 1.77
CA GLY A 190 -3.51 1.76 2.81
C GLY A 190 -3.15 1.38 4.26
N LEU A 191 -2.25 0.43 4.50
CA LEU A 191 -1.80 0.04 5.84
C LEU A 191 -0.49 0.73 6.22
N GLU A 192 -0.20 0.78 7.52
CA GLU A 192 1.09 1.22 8.06
C GLU A 192 1.53 0.30 9.19
N PHE A 193 2.83 0.13 9.34
CA PHE A 193 3.44 -0.69 10.38
C PHE A 193 4.65 0.03 10.96
N ASP A 194 4.88 -0.14 12.26
CA ASP A 194 6.05 0.40 12.94
C ASP A 194 7.33 -0.23 12.38
N THR A 195 7.32 -1.55 12.24
CA THR A 195 8.41 -2.33 11.65
C THR A 195 7.93 -3.08 10.42
N VAL A 196 8.67 -2.95 9.32
CA VAL A 196 8.46 -3.75 8.12
C VAL A 196 9.71 -4.54 7.79
N VAL A 197 9.55 -5.85 7.63
CA VAL A 197 10.57 -6.75 7.13
C VAL A 197 10.21 -7.14 5.71
N VAL A 198 10.96 -6.64 4.73
CA VAL A 198 10.81 -7.02 3.32
C VAL A 198 11.71 -8.22 3.05
N VAL A 199 11.11 -9.36 2.75
CA VAL A 199 11.81 -10.62 2.48
C VAL A 199 11.96 -10.78 0.98
N ASP A 200 13.20 -11.04 0.56
CA ASP A 200 13.62 -11.13 -0.84
C ASP A 200 13.21 -9.89 -1.66
N PRO A 201 13.80 -8.72 -1.35
CA PRO A 201 13.43 -7.46 -1.99
C PRO A 201 13.64 -7.46 -3.50
N GLU A 202 14.57 -8.27 -4.02
CA GLU A 202 14.80 -8.42 -5.46
C GLU A 202 13.57 -9.03 -6.13
N ALA A 203 13.05 -10.15 -5.59
CA ALA A 203 11.86 -10.80 -6.11
C ALA A 203 10.63 -9.86 -6.13
N ILE A 204 10.47 -9.02 -5.10
CA ILE A 204 9.39 -8.02 -5.04
C ILE A 204 9.62 -6.88 -6.03
N SER A 205 10.88 -6.50 -6.27
CA SER A 205 11.20 -5.44 -7.23
C SER A 205 10.89 -5.81 -8.69
N GLU A 206 10.96 -7.10 -9.01
CA GLU A 206 10.78 -7.64 -10.36
C GLU A 206 9.31 -7.97 -10.69
N GLN A 207 8.45 -8.18 -9.69
CA GLN A 207 7.08 -8.66 -9.93
C GLN A 207 6.13 -7.59 -10.49
N ALA A 208 6.38 -6.31 -10.19
CA ALA A 208 5.56 -5.19 -10.67
C ALA A 208 6.36 -4.24 -11.55
N ALA A 209 5.66 -3.61 -12.50
CA ALA A 209 6.27 -2.66 -13.42
C ALA A 209 6.94 -1.51 -12.65
N ARG A 210 8.19 -1.22 -13.00
CA ARG A 210 8.96 -0.07 -12.49
C ARG A 210 9.18 -0.09 -10.96
N GLY A 211 9.08 -1.24 -10.30
CA GLY A 211 9.35 -1.39 -8.88
C GLY A 211 8.33 -0.74 -7.94
N SER A 212 7.08 -0.56 -8.38
CA SER A 212 6.05 0.02 -7.52
C SER A 212 5.76 -0.84 -6.28
N ASP A 213 5.80 -2.17 -6.40
CA ASP A 213 5.57 -3.07 -5.26
C ASP A 213 6.66 -2.96 -4.18
N ILE A 214 7.94 -2.92 -4.56
CA ILE A 214 9.03 -2.75 -3.59
C ILE A 214 8.98 -1.37 -2.93
N TYR A 215 8.59 -0.34 -3.69
CA TYR A 215 8.38 1.01 -3.16
C TYR A 215 7.21 1.03 -2.15
N VAL A 216 6.07 0.43 -2.50
CA VAL A 216 4.92 0.30 -1.60
C VAL A 216 5.34 -0.43 -0.33
N ALA A 217 5.96 -1.61 -0.45
CA ALA A 217 6.42 -2.43 0.67
C ALA A 217 7.31 -1.63 1.64
N CYS A 218 8.34 -0.95 1.12
CA CYS A 218 9.26 -0.18 1.95
C CYS A 218 8.58 1.01 2.65
N THR A 219 7.68 1.71 1.96
CA THR A 219 7.01 2.92 2.49
C THR A 219 5.93 2.62 3.53
N ARG A 220 5.60 1.34 3.79
CA ARG A 220 4.70 0.98 4.89
C ARG A 220 5.35 1.13 6.26
N ALA A 221 6.68 1.17 6.33
CA ALA A 221 7.45 1.29 7.56
C ALA A 221 7.44 2.72 8.09
N THR A 222 6.87 2.92 9.28
CA THR A 222 6.82 4.24 9.93
C THR A 222 8.00 4.48 10.87
N LYS A 223 8.64 3.42 11.40
CA LYS A 223 9.82 3.54 12.29
C LYS A 223 11.04 2.78 11.75
N ARG A 224 10.90 1.47 11.47
CA ARG A 224 12.03 0.58 11.14
C ARG A 224 11.76 -0.21 9.87
N LEU A 225 12.71 -0.16 8.94
CA LEU A 225 12.72 -0.98 7.72
C LEU A 225 13.87 -1.97 7.79
N VAL A 226 13.59 -3.24 7.51
CA VAL A 226 14.59 -4.30 7.42
C VAL A 226 14.43 -5.02 6.09
N LEU A 227 15.52 -5.18 5.34
CA LEU A 227 15.56 -5.93 4.09
C LEU A 227 16.31 -7.24 4.30
N VAL A 228 15.65 -8.36 4.01
CA VAL A 228 16.20 -9.70 4.21
C VAL A 228 16.37 -10.40 2.86
N SER A 229 17.61 -10.61 2.44
CA SER A 229 17.92 -11.52 1.33
C SER A 229 17.94 -12.96 1.83
N LEU A 230 17.24 -13.84 1.12
CA LEU A 230 17.26 -15.27 1.43
C LEU A 230 18.50 -15.91 0.82
N VAL A 231 19.26 -16.64 1.63
CA VAL A 231 20.41 -17.41 1.15
C VAL A 231 20.09 -18.90 1.15
N SER A 232 20.47 -19.58 0.07
CA SER A 232 20.45 -21.04 -0.01
C SER A 232 21.40 -21.61 1.05
N SER A 233 20.94 -22.67 1.72
CA SER A 233 21.63 -23.32 2.83
C SER A 233 23.07 -23.72 2.55
#